data_AF-A0A9R0IKI1-F1
#
_entry.id   AF-A0A9R0IKI1-F1
#
_cell.length_a   1.000
_cell.length_b   1.000
_cell.length_c   1.000
_cell.angle_alpha   90.00
_cell.angle_beta   90.00
_cell.angle_gamma   90.00
#
_symmetry.space_group_name_H-M   'P 1'
#
loop_
_entity.id
_entity.type
_entity.pdbx_description
1 polymer ?
#
loop_
_entity_poly.entity_id
_entity_poly.type
_entity_poly.pdbx_seq_one_letter_code
_entity_poly.pdbx_strand_id
1 'polypeptide(L)'
;MEKNNMNAIRLNTAGLWMVFAIIMSFISHFEVADASDPSPLQDFCVAVDDPYSAVIVNGRFCKNPKDVKIEDLVYKGFNIPGDTNNTQGAEATLVDVNRFSALNTLGVSMARIDFGPFGLNTIHSHPRSSEIFAVLEGTLYVGIVTTDYKLYDTVLRKGDMIVFPQGLIHFQLNLGKTNAFAIASFGSQNPGRINVVDGLFGTMPRILDDVLTKAFQVDDTLIERLRSQFSRQNLSINTTGRSILQLFAQTTNDCTN
;
A
#
# COMPACT_ATOMS: atom_id res chain seq x y z
N MET A 1 -37.36 55.32 25.61
CA MET A 1 -36.41 55.24 24.47
C MET A 1 -35.02 55.42 25.03
N GLU A 2 -34.44 54.33 25.53
CA GLU A 2 -33.10 54.32 26.12
C GLU A 2 -32.10 53.99 25.02
N LYS A 3 -31.12 54.86 24.81
CA LYS A 3 -30.15 54.77 23.72
C LYS A 3 -29.20 53.60 24.00
N ASN A 4 -29.20 52.58 23.12
CA ASN A 4 -28.19 51.55 23.08
C ASN A 4 -26.80 52.17 22.95
N ASN A 5 -26.01 52.10 24.01
CA ASN A 5 -24.64 52.59 24.06
C ASN A 5 -23.73 51.49 23.49
N MET A 6 -23.58 51.45 22.16
CA MET A 6 -22.56 50.60 21.53
C MET A 6 -21.20 51.23 21.79
N ASN A 7 -20.46 50.68 22.75
CA ASN A 7 -19.04 50.99 22.93
C ASN A 7 -18.27 50.51 21.70
N ALA A 8 -17.91 51.43 20.81
CA ALA A 8 -16.99 51.15 19.73
C ALA A 8 -15.60 50.83 20.31
N ILE A 9 -15.20 49.56 20.26
CA ILE A 9 -13.86 49.13 20.65
C ILE A 9 -12.87 49.75 19.65
N ARG A 10 -12.18 50.83 20.05
CA ARG A 10 -11.08 51.41 19.27
C ARG A 10 -9.82 50.58 19.50
N LEU A 11 -9.51 49.70 18.55
CA LEU A 11 -8.22 49.02 18.52
C LEU A 11 -7.13 50.05 18.14
N ASN A 12 -6.10 50.20 18.98
CA ASN A 12 -4.96 51.05 18.61
C ASN A 12 -4.11 50.38 17.52
N THR A 13 -3.23 51.14 16.89
CA THR A 13 -2.37 50.63 15.80
C THR A 13 -1.58 49.38 16.20
N ALA A 14 -1.07 49.34 17.43
CA ALA A 14 -0.38 48.18 17.98
C ALA A 14 -1.27 46.93 18.09
N GLY A 15 -2.53 47.10 18.52
CA GLY A 15 -3.52 46.03 18.57
C GLY A 15 -3.93 45.53 17.19
N LEU A 16 -3.97 46.42 16.18
CA LEU A 16 -4.22 46.04 14.78
C LEU A 16 -3.07 45.18 14.23
N TRP A 17 -1.81 45.56 14.49
CA TRP A 17 -0.63 44.77 14.11
C TRP A 17 -0.59 43.42 14.83
N MET A 18 -1.01 43.37 16.10
CA MET A 18 -1.08 42.13 16.87
C MET A 18 -2.14 41.17 16.31
N VAL A 19 -3.34 41.67 15.98
CA VAL A 19 -4.39 40.86 15.33
C VAL A 19 -3.93 40.39 13.96
N PHE A 20 -3.27 41.24 13.18
CA PHE A 20 -2.71 40.86 11.88
C PHE A 20 -1.63 39.78 12.01
N ALA A 21 -0.73 39.90 12.99
CA ALA A 21 0.30 38.90 13.28
C ALA A 21 -0.32 37.55 13.70
N ILE A 22 -1.37 37.57 14.52
CA ILE A 22 -2.12 36.37 14.91
C ILE A 22 -2.77 35.72 13.68
N ILE A 23 -3.43 36.50 12.81
CA ILE A 23 -4.04 35.98 11.58
C ILE A 23 -2.98 35.35 10.66
N MET A 24 -1.84 36.01 10.46
CA MET A 24 -0.74 35.47 9.64
C MET A 24 -0.12 34.20 10.27
N SER A 25 -0.05 34.13 11.60
CA SER A 25 0.35 32.92 12.31
C SER A 25 -0.66 31.79 12.12
N PHE A 26 -1.98 32.07 12.14
CA PHE A 26 -2.99 31.04 11.88
C PHE A 26 -2.99 30.54 10.43
N ILE A 27 -2.79 31.43 9.46
CA ILE A 27 -2.73 31.07 8.02
C ILE A 27 -1.51 30.18 7.72
N SER A 28 -0.39 30.38 8.41
CA SER A 28 0.85 29.59 8.22
C SER A 28 0.81 28.18 8.83
N HIS A 29 -0.24 27.83 9.59
CA HIS A 29 -0.42 26.51 10.19
C HIS A 29 -1.52 25.68 9.52
N PHE A 30 -2.04 26.12 8.36
CA PHE A 30 -2.85 25.26 7.49
C PHE A 30 -1.93 24.26 6.78
N GLU A 31 -1.50 23.23 7.50
CA GLU A 31 -0.94 22.04 6.86
C GLU A 31 -2.08 21.32 6.13
N VAL A 32 -2.09 21.43 4.80
CA VAL A 32 -2.91 20.57 3.96
C VAL A 32 -2.23 19.20 4.02
N ALA A 33 -2.71 18.33 4.91
CA ALA A 33 -2.30 16.93 4.90
C ALA A 33 -2.82 16.29 3.60
N ASP A 34 -1.93 16.13 2.62
CA ASP A 34 -2.26 15.38 1.41
C ASP A 34 -2.14 13.89 1.75
N ALA A 35 -3.28 13.19 1.75
CA ALA A 35 -3.37 11.77 2.06
C ALA A 35 -3.25 10.89 0.80
N SER A 36 -3.01 11.50 -0.37
CA SER A 36 -2.88 10.85 -1.67
C SER A 36 -1.55 11.20 -2.35
N ASP A 37 -1.31 10.63 -3.53
CA ASP A 37 -0.19 11.04 -4.36
C ASP A 37 -0.28 12.56 -4.68
N PRO A 38 0.82 13.32 -4.57
CA PRO A 38 0.81 14.75 -4.87
C PRO A 38 0.37 15.03 -6.30
N SER A 39 -0.38 16.11 -6.50
CA SER A 39 -0.78 16.56 -7.84
C SER A 39 0.44 16.91 -8.71
N PRO A 40 0.43 16.59 -10.01
CA PRO A 40 1.53 16.93 -10.91
C PRO A 40 1.65 18.45 -11.08
N LEU A 41 2.88 18.94 -11.17
CA LEU A 41 3.19 20.36 -11.39
C LEU A 41 3.50 20.69 -12.87
N GLN A 42 3.45 19.69 -13.74
CA GLN A 42 3.70 19.76 -15.18
C GLN A 42 2.99 18.59 -15.88
N ASP A 43 2.88 18.63 -17.20
CA ASP A 43 2.14 17.63 -17.99
C ASP A 43 2.61 16.18 -17.74
N PHE A 44 3.92 15.96 -17.63
CA PHE A 44 4.50 14.65 -17.31
C PHE A 44 5.91 14.77 -16.70
N CYS A 45 6.29 13.76 -15.93
CA CYS A 45 7.62 13.60 -15.33
C CYS A 45 8.01 12.12 -15.41
N VAL A 46 8.42 11.63 -16.59
CA VAL A 46 8.80 10.22 -16.77
C VAL A 46 9.96 9.87 -15.83
N ALA A 47 9.78 8.87 -14.96
CA ALA A 47 10.78 8.49 -13.99
C ALA A 47 12.09 8.01 -14.64
N VAL A 48 13.22 8.40 -14.04
CA VAL A 48 14.55 7.86 -14.33
C VAL A 48 15.20 7.36 -13.05
N ASP A 49 15.98 6.30 -13.17
CA ASP A 49 16.93 5.93 -12.11
C ASP A 49 18.16 6.83 -12.27
N ASP A 50 18.44 7.66 -11.27
CA ASP A 50 19.72 8.38 -11.20
C ASP A 50 20.67 7.63 -10.24
N PRO A 51 21.56 6.77 -10.77
CA PRO A 51 22.47 5.98 -9.95
C PRO A 51 23.56 6.81 -9.27
N TYR A 52 23.67 8.12 -9.60
CA TYR A 52 24.67 9.01 -9.03
C TYR A 52 24.08 10.00 -8.01
N SER A 53 22.76 10.00 -7.80
CA SER A 53 22.14 10.88 -6.82
C SER A 53 22.30 10.34 -5.39
N ALA A 54 22.90 11.15 -4.52
CA ALA A 54 22.86 10.94 -3.07
C ALA A 54 21.53 11.44 -2.44
N VAL A 55 20.60 11.90 -3.27
CA VAL A 55 19.37 12.58 -2.86
C VAL A 55 18.19 11.63 -3.06
N ILE A 56 17.46 11.36 -1.97
CA ILE A 56 16.20 10.61 -2.00
C ILE A 56 15.06 11.63 -1.97
N VAL A 57 14.16 11.53 -2.95
CA VAL A 57 12.97 12.39 -3.06
C VAL A 57 11.70 11.59 -2.83
N ASN A 58 10.60 12.26 -2.48
CA ASN A 58 9.28 11.64 -2.49
C ASN A 58 8.84 11.44 -3.96
N GLY A 59 8.84 10.19 -4.43
CA GLY A 59 8.59 9.85 -5.83
C GLY A 59 9.87 9.45 -6.57
N ARG A 60 10.06 9.95 -7.79
CA ARG A 60 11.22 9.66 -8.65
C ARG A 60 11.68 10.91 -9.40
N PHE A 61 12.96 10.95 -9.77
CA PHE A 61 13.51 11.98 -10.64
C PHE A 61 12.91 11.93 -12.05
N CYS A 62 12.78 13.09 -12.69
CA CYS A 62 12.23 13.20 -14.04
C CYS A 62 13.31 13.12 -15.11
N LYS A 63 13.02 12.40 -16.19
CA LYS A 63 13.67 12.59 -17.49
C LYS A 63 13.46 14.03 -17.95
N ASN A 64 14.44 14.60 -18.66
CA ASN A 64 14.26 15.90 -19.30
C ASN A 64 13.07 15.84 -20.27
N PRO A 65 12.06 16.72 -20.14
CA PRO A 65 10.86 16.68 -20.98
C PRO A 65 11.15 16.74 -22.49
N LYS A 66 12.27 17.35 -22.90
CA LYS A 66 12.67 17.43 -24.31
C LYS A 66 13.15 16.09 -24.91
N ASP A 67 13.53 15.16 -24.04
CA ASP A 67 14.04 13.83 -24.43
C ASP A 67 12.96 12.74 -24.31
N VAL A 68 11.76 13.10 -23.83
CA VAL A 68 10.62 12.18 -23.74
C VAL A 68 10.09 11.87 -25.14
N LYS A 69 9.82 10.60 -25.39
CA LYS A 69 9.25 10.09 -26.64
C LYS A 69 7.99 9.29 -26.37
N ILE A 70 7.22 9.01 -27.41
CA ILE A 70 5.96 8.25 -27.28
C ILE A 70 6.20 6.85 -26.69
N GLU A 71 7.37 6.26 -26.93
CA GLU A 71 7.72 4.94 -26.38
C GLU A 71 7.86 4.98 -24.86
N ASP A 72 8.23 6.12 -24.27
CA ASP A 72 8.27 6.28 -22.80
C ASP A 72 6.85 6.27 -22.20
N LEU A 73 5.83 6.65 -22.97
CA LEU A 73 4.44 6.81 -22.54
C LEU A 73 3.54 5.62 -22.91
N VAL A 74 4.10 4.52 -23.44
CA VAL A 74 3.34 3.34 -23.85
C VAL A 74 3.88 2.10 -23.17
N TYR A 75 3.08 1.50 -22.29
CA TYR A 75 3.35 0.19 -21.73
C TYR A 75 2.84 -0.92 -22.66
N LYS A 76 3.72 -1.85 -23.05
CA LYS A 76 3.39 -3.02 -23.87
C LYS A 76 3.48 -4.29 -23.03
N GLY A 77 2.61 -5.27 -23.33
CA GLY A 77 2.61 -6.57 -22.66
C GLY A 77 1.61 -6.72 -21.51
N PHE A 78 0.77 -5.73 -21.24
CA PHE A 78 -0.29 -5.83 -20.22
C PHE A 78 -1.35 -6.92 -20.53
N ASN A 79 -1.41 -7.38 -21.78
CA ASN A 79 -2.27 -8.47 -22.21
C ASN A 79 -1.73 -9.87 -21.89
N ILE A 80 -0.46 -9.97 -21.46
CA ILE A 80 0.19 -11.26 -21.18
C ILE A 80 -0.33 -11.78 -19.83
N PRO A 81 -0.93 -12.98 -19.78
CA PRO A 81 -1.36 -13.57 -18.52
C PRO A 81 -0.19 -13.87 -17.58
N GLY A 82 -0.38 -13.65 -16.28
CA GLY A 82 0.54 -14.11 -15.25
C GLY A 82 0.58 -15.64 -15.10
N ASP A 83 1.69 -16.18 -14.58
CA ASP A 83 1.83 -17.61 -14.34
C ASP A 83 1.08 -18.05 -13.07
N THR A 84 -0.01 -18.77 -13.27
CA THR A 84 -0.86 -19.28 -12.18
C THR A 84 -0.42 -20.66 -11.68
N ASN A 85 0.67 -21.23 -12.21
CA ASN A 85 1.28 -22.46 -11.69
C ASN A 85 2.13 -22.19 -10.44
N ASN A 86 1.49 -21.61 -9.43
CA ASN A 86 2.07 -21.27 -8.15
C ASN A 86 1.19 -21.80 -7.01
N THR A 87 1.68 -21.75 -5.77
CA THR A 87 0.98 -22.33 -4.60
C THR A 87 -0.41 -21.74 -4.36
N GLN A 88 -0.61 -20.47 -4.73
CA GLN A 88 -1.88 -19.77 -4.56
C GLN A 88 -2.81 -19.94 -5.77
N GLY A 89 -2.31 -20.38 -6.92
CA GLY A 89 -3.08 -20.53 -8.15
C GLY A 89 -3.49 -19.20 -8.79
N ALA A 90 -2.90 -18.08 -8.39
CA ALA A 90 -3.21 -16.75 -8.92
C ALA A 90 -1.96 -15.89 -9.00
N GLU A 91 -1.91 -14.96 -9.96
CA GLU A 91 -0.77 -14.06 -10.15
C GLU A 91 -1.26 -12.65 -10.46
N ALA A 92 -0.72 -11.66 -9.75
CA ALA A 92 -1.07 -10.25 -9.91
C ALA A 92 0.09 -9.48 -10.53
N THR A 93 -0.03 -9.19 -11.81
CA THR A 93 0.94 -8.37 -12.54
C THR A 93 0.62 -6.89 -12.35
N LEU A 94 1.15 -6.30 -11.28
CA LEU A 94 1.08 -4.85 -11.02
C LEU A 94 1.99 -4.08 -12.00
N VAL A 95 1.46 -3.02 -12.58
CA VAL A 95 2.17 -2.02 -13.39
C VAL A 95 2.09 -0.69 -12.64
N ASP A 96 3.04 -0.50 -11.73
CA ASP A 96 3.25 0.72 -10.95
C ASP A 96 4.38 1.55 -11.56
N VAL A 97 4.74 2.67 -10.92
CA VAL A 97 5.83 3.55 -11.35
C VAL A 97 7.17 2.84 -11.55
N ASN A 98 7.40 1.70 -10.89
CA ASN A 98 8.65 0.94 -11.00
C ASN A 98 8.70 0.10 -12.28
N ARG A 99 7.55 -0.26 -12.87
CA ARG A 99 7.47 -0.99 -14.15
C ARG A 99 7.10 -0.10 -15.32
N PHE A 100 6.41 1.02 -15.05
CA PHE A 100 6.03 1.99 -16.06
C PHE A 100 6.34 3.41 -15.58
N SER A 101 7.55 3.87 -15.91
CA SER A 101 8.11 5.13 -15.45
C SER A 101 7.24 6.37 -15.76
N ALA A 102 6.42 6.34 -16.80
CA ALA A 102 5.52 7.44 -17.14
C ALA A 102 4.42 7.70 -16.11
N LEU A 103 4.13 6.75 -15.22
CA LEU A 103 3.14 6.92 -14.14
C LEU A 103 3.59 7.90 -13.05
N ASN A 104 4.87 8.25 -13.02
CA ASN A 104 5.41 9.14 -11.99
C ASN A 104 4.72 10.52 -12.03
N THR A 105 4.31 10.99 -10.85
CA THR A 105 3.50 12.18 -10.58
C THR A 105 2.03 12.12 -11.02
N LEU A 106 1.57 11.04 -11.66
CA LEU A 106 0.23 10.98 -12.25
C LEU A 106 -0.84 10.36 -11.33
N GLY A 107 -0.44 9.84 -10.16
CA GLY A 107 -1.38 9.35 -9.15
C GLY A 107 -2.20 8.13 -9.56
N VAL A 108 -1.74 7.33 -10.52
CA VAL A 108 -2.46 6.14 -11.01
C VAL A 108 -1.51 4.97 -11.30
N SER A 109 -2.04 3.76 -11.12
CA SER A 109 -1.41 2.52 -11.59
C SER A 109 -2.47 1.45 -11.84
N MET A 110 -2.08 0.32 -12.44
CA MET A 110 -3.01 -0.77 -12.78
C MET A 110 -2.38 -2.13 -12.51
N ALA A 111 -3.20 -3.13 -12.22
CA ALA A 111 -2.76 -4.52 -12.20
C ALA A 111 -3.67 -5.40 -13.06
N ARG A 112 -3.08 -6.40 -13.70
CA ARG A 112 -3.80 -7.54 -14.26
C ARG A 112 -3.68 -8.69 -13.26
N ILE A 113 -4.80 -9.32 -12.92
CA ILE A 113 -4.80 -10.49 -12.03
C ILE A 113 -5.36 -11.67 -12.80
N ASP A 114 -4.55 -12.72 -12.93
CA ASP A 114 -4.92 -13.99 -13.54
C ASP A 114 -5.10 -15.05 -12.46
N PHE A 115 -6.15 -15.86 -12.60
CA PHE A 115 -6.49 -16.93 -11.68
C PHE A 115 -6.59 -18.25 -12.44
N GLY A 116 -5.86 -19.26 -12.00
CA GLY A 116 -6.10 -20.64 -12.37
C GLY A 116 -7.39 -21.16 -11.71
N PRO A 117 -7.80 -22.41 -11.99
CA PRO A 117 -8.93 -23.04 -11.32
C PRO A 117 -8.74 -23.00 -9.80
N PHE A 118 -9.72 -22.46 -9.07
CA PHE A 118 -9.65 -22.31 -7.61
C PHE A 118 -8.50 -21.42 -7.08
N GLY A 119 -7.91 -20.61 -7.94
CA GLY A 119 -6.84 -19.68 -7.59
C GLY A 119 -7.29 -18.59 -6.61
N LEU A 120 -6.43 -18.26 -5.66
CA LEU A 120 -6.66 -17.27 -4.61
C LEU A 120 -5.66 -16.13 -4.76
N ASN A 121 -6.14 -14.92 -5.09
CA ASN A 121 -5.40 -13.73 -4.75
C ASN A 121 -5.56 -13.51 -3.24
N THR A 122 -4.46 -13.77 -2.51
CA THR A 122 -4.45 -13.94 -1.05
C THR A 122 -4.95 -12.73 -0.30
N ILE A 123 -5.22 -12.87 1.00
CA ILE A 123 -5.65 -11.73 1.84
C ILE A 123 -4.53 -10.68 1.86
N HIS A 124 -4.81 -9.49 1.34
CA HIS A 124 -3.85 -8.41 1.21
C HIS A 124 -4.48 -7.04 1.43
N SER A 125 -3.65 -6.00 1.50
CA SER A 125 -4.07 -4.60 1.57
C SER A 125 -3.14 -3.70 0.76
N HIS A 126 -3.67 -2.55 0.35
CA HIS A 126 -2.96 -1.48 -0.35
C HIS A 126 -2.85 -0.25 0.56
N PRO A 127 -1.70 0.01 1.20
CA PRO A 127 -1.59 1.06 2.21
C PRO A 127 -1.71 2.48 1.65
N ARG A 128 -1.46 2.68 0.35
CA ARG A 128 -1.38 4.01 -0.29
C ARG A 128 -2.42 4.22 -1.38
N SER A 129 -3.39 3.32 -1.55
CA SER A 129 -4.42 3.49 -2.58
C SER A 129 -5.69 2.72 -2.27
N SER A 130 -6.82 3.31 -2.67
CA SER A 130 -8.03 2.53 -2.94
C SER A 130 -7.88 1.79 -4.29
N GLU A 131 -8.65 0.74 -4.47
CA GLU A 131 -8.67 -0.07 -5.69
C GLU A 131 -10.09 -0.12 -6.28
N ILE A 132 -10.18 -0.07 -7.59
CA ILE A 132 -11.39 -0.46 -8.33
C ILE A 132 -11.04 -1.68 -9.19
N PHE A 133 -11.84 -2.74 -9.05
CA PHE A 133 -11.54 -4.06 -9.60
C PHE A 133 -12.68 -4.51 -10.51
N ALA A 134 -12.36 -4.86 -11.75
CA ALA A 134 -13.31 -5.27 -12.79
C ALA A 134 -13.02 -6.70 -13.26
N VAL A 135 -14.03 -7.57 -13.21
CA VAL A 135 -13.90 -8.94 -13.70
C VAL A 135 -14.13 -8.98 -15.20
N LEU A 136 -13.15 -9.46 -15.95
CA LEU A 136 -13.24 -9.55 -17.41
C LEU A 136 -13.55 -10.97 -17.89
N GLU A 137 -13.14 -11.99 -17.13
CA GLU A 137 -13.50 -13.39 -17.37
C GLU A 137 -13.64 -14.16 -16.07
N GLY A 138 -14.52 -15.18 -16.07
CA GLY A 138 -14.73 -16.09 -14.96
C GLY A 138 -15.72 -15.60 -13.89
N THR A 139 -15.64 -16.23 -12.72
CA THR A 139 -16.52 -16.00 -11.56
C THR A 139 -15.67 -15.99 -10.30
N LEU A 140 -15.63 -14.85 -9.61
CA LEU A 140 -14.78 -14.64 -8.44
C LEU A 140 -15.62 -14.40 -7.19
N TYR A 141 -15.36 -15.17 -6.13
CA TYR A 141 -15.78 -14.82 -4.78
C TYR A 141 -14.82 -13.76 -4.25
N VAL A 142 -15.35 -12.62 -3.82
CA VAL A 142 -14.55 -11.49 -3.34
C VAL A 142 -15.05 -11.04 -1.98
N GLY A 143 -14.14 -10.53 -1.16
CA GLY A 143 -14.50 -10.03 0.16
C GLY A 143 -13.59 -8.92 0.64
N ILE A 144 -14.15 -8.03 1.45
CA ILE A 144 -13.45 -6.96 2.16
C ILE A 144 -13.83 -6.97 3.62
N VAL A 145 -12.86 -6.73 4.50
CA VAL A 145 -13.06 -6.63 5.95
C VAL A 145 -12.86 -5.19 6.40
N THR A 146 -13.86 -4.66 7.11
CA THR A 146 -13.84 -3.31 7.69
C THR A 146 -13.11 -3.28 9.04
N THR A 147 -12.86 -2.08 9.57
CA THR A 147 -12.24 -1.87 10.89
C THR A 147 -13.07 -2.43 12.05
N ASP A 148 -14.38 -2.62 11.84
CA ASP A 148 -15.29 -3.25 12.82
C ASP A 148 -15.32 -4.79 12.67
N TYR A 149 -14.36 -5.35 11.93
CA TYR A 149 -14.23 -6.79 11.64
C TYR A 149 -15.45 -7.38 10.90
N LYS A 150 -16.25 -6.55 10.24
CA LYS A 150 -17.35 -6.99 9.39
C LYS A 150 -16.85 -7.31 7.99
N LEU A 151 -17.14 -8.53 7.54
CA LEU A 151 -16.97 -8.98 6.16
C LEU A 151 -18.12 -8.47 5.29
N TYR A 152 -17.76 -7.88 4.15
CA TYR A 152 -18.66 -7.64 3.02
C TYR A 152 -18.15 -8.47 1.86
N ASP A 153 -18.93 -9.46 1.44
CA ASP A 153 -18.56 -10.40 0.40
C ASP A 153 -19.66 -10.58 -0.64
N THR A 154 -19.26 -10.98 -1.84
CA THR A 154 -20.16 -11.28 -2.94
C THR A 154 -19.48 -12.16 -3.98
N VAL A 155 -20.24 -12.61 -4.97
CA VAL A 155 -19.72 -13.30 -6.15
C VAL A 155 -19.84 -12.36 -7.35
N LEU A 156 -18.71 -12.01 -7.95
CA LEU A 156 -18.62 -11.21 -9.17
C LEU A 156 -18.50 -12.11 -10.39
N ARG A 157 -19.12 -11.71 -11.49
CA ARG A 157 -19.04 -12.33 -12.82
C ARG A 157 -18.46 -11.35 -13.82
N LYS A 158 -18.14 -11.83 -15.02
CA LYS A 158 -17.72 -10.99 -16.15
C LYS A 158 -18.62 -9.77 -16.31
N GLY A 159 -18.01 -8.58 -16.27
CA GLY A 159 -18.67 -7.28 -16.39
C GLY A 159 -18.96 -6.60 -15.05
N ASP A 160 -18.89 -7.32 -13.94
CA ASP A 160 -19.11 -6.75 -12.61
C ASP A 160 -17.84 -6.03 -12.10
N MET A 161 -18.07 -5.03 -11.24
CA MET A 161 -17.01 -4.24 -10.62
C MET A 161 -17.22 -4.12 -9.11
N ILE A 162 -16.13 -3.99 -8.37
CA ILE A 162 -16.13 -3.72 -6.93
C ILE A 162 -15.06 -2.69 -6.59
N VAL A 163 -15.23 -2.00 -5.45
CA VAL A 163 -14.23 -1.08 -4.89
C VAL A 163 -13.67 -1.63 -3.59
N PHE A 164 -12.36 -1.48 -3.39
CA PHE A 164 -11.70 -1.75 -2.11
C PHE A 164 -11.10 -0.44 -1.57
N PRO A 165 -11.68 0.13 -0.49
CA PRO A 165 -11.11 1.26 0.22
C PRO A 165 -9.65 1.05 0.65
N GLN A 166 -8.87 2.13 0.60
CA GLN A 166 -7.46 2.16 0.97
C GLN A 166 -7.20 1.52 2.33
N GLY A 167 -6.19 0.65 2.39
CA GLY A 167 -5.69 0.01 3.61
C GLY A 167 -6.55 -1.13 4.16
N LEU A 168 -7.78 -1.34 3.67
CA LEU A 168 -8.61 -2.46 4.14
C LEU A 168 -8.16 -3.79 3.55
N ILE A 169 -8.20 -4.83 4.37
CA ILE A 169 -7.87 -6.18 3.92
C ILE A 169 -8.97 -6.73 3.02
N HIS A 170 -8.58 -7.33 1.91
CA HIS A 170 -9.50 -7.91 0.94
C HIS A 170 -8.82 -9.09 0.20
N PHE A 171 -9.62 -9.85 -0.54
CA PHE A 171 -9.18 -11.06 -1.25
C PHE A 171 -10.11 -11.37 -2.44
N GLN A 172 -9.63 -12.22 -3.35
CA GLN A 172 -10.44 -12.78 -4.42
C GLN A 172 -10.11 -14.26 -4.65
N LEU A 173 -11.13 -15.09 -4.75
CA LEU A 173 -11.02 -16.53 -5.00
C LEU A 173 -11.79 -16.89 -6.27
N ASN A 174 -11.13 -17.56 -7.22
CA ASN A 174 -11.81 -18.11 -8.38
C ASN A 174 -12.69 -19.31 -7.97
N LEU A 175 -13.98 -19.25 -8.26
CA LEU A 175 -14.91 -20.36 -8.00
C LEU A 175 -15.01 -21.33 -9.19
N GLY A 176 -14.45 -20.95 -10.34
CA GLY A 176 -14.48 -21.72 -11.57
C GLY A 176 -13.48 -22.86 -11.60
N LYS A 177 -13.83 -23.90 -12.37
CA LYS A 177 -12.90 -24.96 -12.81
C LYS A 177 -12.04 -24.54 -14.00
N THR A 178 -12.23 -23.32 -14.49
CA THR A 178 -11.52 -22.70 -15.61
C THR A 178 -10.82 -21.44 -15.11
N ASN A 179 -9.90 -20.93 -15.93
CA ASN A 179 -9.23 -19.67 -15.62
C ASN A 179 -10.21 -18.50 -15.55
N ALA A 180 -9.83 -17.50 -14.77
CA ALA A 180 -10.51 -16.21 -14.65
C ALA A 180 -9.45 -15.11 -14.71
N PHE A 181 -9.83 -13.90 -15.11
CA PHE A 181 -8.94 -12.76 -14.97
C PHE A 181 -9.71 -11.44 -14.77
N ALA A 182 -9.04 -10.51 -14.13
CA ALA A 182 -9.57 -9.21 -13.76
C ALA A 182 -8.51 -8.13 -13.91
N ILE A 183 -8.98 -6.88 -13.92
CA ILE A 183 -8.11 -5.69 -13.92
C ILE A 183 -8.43 -4.87 -12.67
N ALA A 184 -7.39 -4.46 -11.96
CA ALA A 184 -7.44 -3.50 -10.87
C ALA A 184 -6.85 -2.17 -11.34
N SER A 185 -7.46 -1.06 -10.94
CA SER A 185 -6.90 0.29 -11.08
C SER A 185 -6.79 0.95 -9.71
N PHE A 186 -5.74 1.73 -9.51
CA PHE A 186 -5.37 2.33 -8.24
C PHE A 186 -5.24 3.85 -8.38
N GLY A 187 -5.66 4.59 -7.36
CA GLY A 187 -5.44 6.04 -7.21
C GLY A 187 -4.08 6.40 -6.63
N SER A 188 -3.03 5.65 -6.96
CA SER A 188 -1.64 5.99 -6.67
C SER A 188 -0.73 5.38 -7.74
N GLN A 189 0.37 6.05 -8.05
CA GLN A 189 1.47 5.54 -8.87
C GLN A 189 2.19 4.37 -8.21
N ASN A 190 2.06 4.23 -6.88
CA ASN A 190 2.64 3.16 -6.09
C ASN A 190 1.70 2.79 -4.93
N PRO A 191 0.67 1.95 -5.18
CA PRO A 191 -0.32 1.59 -4.16
C PRO A 191 0.30 0.85 -2.96
N GLY A 192 1.43 0.17 -3.19
CA GLY A 192 2.02 -0.78 -2.26
C GLY A 192 1.14 -2.01 -2.08
N ARG A 193 1.70 -3.11 -1.57
CA ARG A 193 0.92 -4.31 -1.28
C ARG A 193 1.51 -4.99 -0.06
N ILE A 194 0.65 -5.30 0.90
CA ILE A 194 0.99 -6.15 2.04
C ILE A 194 0.12 -7.40 1.92
N ASN A 195 0.74 -8.52 1.55
CA ASN A 195 0.10 -9.82 1.75
C ASN A 195 0.14 -10.12 3.25
N VAL A 196 -1.04 -10.29 3.85
CA VAL A 196 -1.17 -10.40 5.31
C VAL A 196 -0.39 -11.61 5.82
N VAL A 197 -0.51 -12.75 5.16
CA VAL A 197 0.09 -14.01 5.63
C VAL A 197 1.61 -14.01 5.45
N ASP A 198 2.12 -13.51 4.32
CA ASP A 198 3.56 -13.31 4.11
C ASP A 198 4.15 -12.31 5.12
N GLY A 199 3.43 -11.23 5.42
CA GLY A 199 3.83 -10.23 6.40
C GLY A 199 3.87 -10.76 7.84
N LEU A 200 3.12 -11.82 8.14
CA LEU A 200 3.11 -12.46 9.46
C LEU A 200 4.19 -13.55 9.57
N PHE A 201 4.33 -14.38 8.55
CA PHE A 201 5.12 -15.62 8.64
C PHE A 201 6.36 -15.68 7.73
N GLY A 202 6.50 -14.75 6.78
CA GLY A 202 7.59 -14.71 5.79
C GLY A 202 8.58 -13.55 5.97
N THR A 203 8.53 -12.84 7.10
CA THR A 203 9.39 -11.67 7.35
C THR A 203 10.84 -12.05 7.65
N MET A 204 11.76 -11.18 7.22
CA MET A 204 13.17 -11.27 7.58
C MET A 204 13.70 -9.88 8.00
N PRO A 205 14.16 -9.70 9.26
CA PRO A 205 14.18 -10.71 10.33
C PRO A 205 12.76 -11.12 10.77
N ARG A 206 12.61 -12.36 11.26
CA ARG A 206 11.31 -12.88 11.70
C ARG A 206 10.71 -12.04 12.84
N ILE A 207 9.38 -11.88 12.81
CA ILE A 207 8.60 -11.42 13.98
C ILE A 207 8.90 -12.33 15.16
N LEU A 208 8.96 -11.80 16.39
CA LEU A 208 9.22 -12.60 17.58
C LEU A 208 8.13 -13.65 17.82
N ASP A 209 8.53 -14.80 18.34
CA ASP A 209 7.62 -15.92 18.59
C ASP A 209 6.57 -15.52 19.63
N ASP A 210 6.99 -14.80 20.68
CA ASP A 210 6.13 -14.23 21.71
C ASP A 210 5.02 -13.33 21.16
N VAL A 211 5.24 -12.68 20.01
CA VAL A 211 4.21 -11.85 19.36
C VAL A 211 3.19 -12.74 18.66
N LEU A 212 3.65 -13.71 17.87
CA LEU A 212 2.75 -14.55 17.08
C LEU A 212 2.00 -15.58 17.94
N THR A 213 2.63 -16.21 18.94
CA THR A 213 1.94 -17.14 19.84
C THR A 213 0.82 -16.45 20.62
N LYS A 214 1.08 -15.23 21.13
CA LYS A 214 0.05 -14.44 21.81
C LYS A 214 -1.04 -13.93 20.86
N ALA A 215 -0.67 -13.45 19.67
CA ALA A 215 -1.64 -12.95 18.70
C ALA A 215 -2.57 -14.05 18.20
N PHE A 216 -2.05 -15.25 17.95
CA PHE A 216 -2.82 -16.40 17.46
C PHE A 216 -3.40 -17.27 18.58
N GLN A 217 -2.96 -17.10 19.83
CA GLN A 217 -3.35 -17.90 21.00
C GLN A 217 -3.01 -19.39 20.85
N VAL A 218 -1.81 -19.68 20.34
CA VAL A 218 -1.31 -21.02 20.02
C VAL A 218 0.13 -21.19 20.46
N ASP A 219 0.62 -22.43 20.47
CA ASP A 219 2.01 -22.74 20.81
C ASP A 219 3.01 -22.44 19.67
N ASP A 220 4.29 -22.46 20.02
CA ASP A 220 5.40 -22.25 19.09
C ASP A 220 5.43 -23.29 17.96
N THR A 221 4.98 -24.52 18.22
CA THR A 221 5.01 -25.61 17.24
C THR A 221 4.10 -25.29 16.06
N LEU A 222 2.90 -24.76 16.34
CA LEU A 222 2.00 -24.33 15.28
C LEU A 222 2.53 -23.11 14.53
N ILE A 223 3.12 -22.13 15.23
CA ILE A 223 3.72 -20.96 14.58
C ILE A 223 4.86 -21.37 13.64
N GLU A 224 5.75 -22.27 14.05
CA GLU A 224 6.82 -22.77 13.19
C GLU A 224 6.27 -23.55 11.98
N ARG A 225 5.20 -24.32 12.16
CA ARG A 225 4.53 -25.01 11.05
C ARG A 225 3.94 -24.03 10.03
N LEU A 226 3.39 -22.89 10.49
CA LEU A 226 2.90 -21.84 9.60
C LEU A 226 4.07 -21.18 8.86
N ARG A 227 5.14 -20.80 9.57
CA ARG A 227 6.36 -20.24 8.95
C ARG A 227 7.01 -21.16 7.93
N SER A 228 6.99 -22.47 8.15
CA SER A 228 7.59 -23.42 7.21
C SER A 228 6.91 -23.40 5.84
N GLN A 229 5.67 -22.91 5.73
CA GLN A 229 4.97 -22.76 4.44
C GLN A 229 5.49 -21.56 3.63
N PHE A 230 6.12 -20.57 4.28
CA PHE A 230 6.57 -19.30 3.68
C PHE A 230 8.09 -19.16 3.64
N SER A 231 8.82 -20.11 4.24
CA SER A 231 10.27 -20.12 4.23
C SER A 231 10.76 -20.45 2.83
N ARG A 232 11.40 -19.47 2.16
CA ARG A 232 12.13 -19.73 0.91
C ARG A 232 13.17 -20.81 1.20
N GLN A 233 13.12 -21.94 0.50
CA GLN A 233 14.18 -22.94 0.57
C GLN A 233 15.52 -22.23 0.28
N ASN A 234 16.48 -22.38 1.20
CA ASN A 234 17.85 -21.82 1.21
C ASN A 234 18.12 -20.51 1.96
N LEU A 235 17.69 -20.38 3.21
CA LEU A 235 18.43 -19.56 4.18
C LEU A 235 18.67 -20.38 5.46
N SER A 236 19.83 -21.03 5.50
CA SER A 236 20.44 -21.52 6.74
C SER A 236 20.89 -20.32 7.59
N ILE A 237 19.96 -19.62 8.21
CA ILE A 237 20.27 -18.70 9.30
C ILE A 237 19.55 -19.24 10.53
N ASN A 238 20.37 -19.70 11.47
CA ASN A 238 20.03 -20.24 12.78
C ASN A 238 19.28 -19.18 13.61
N THR A 239 18.01 -18.91 13.27
CA THR A 239 17.14 -17.89 13.89
C THR A 239 15.93 -18.51 14.60
N THR A 240 15.96 -19.83 14.78
CA THR A 240 15.00 -20.56 15.61
C THR A 240 15.04 -20.00 17.03
N GLY A 241 13.90 -19.55 17.55
CA GLY A 241 13.74 -19.19 18.96
C GLY A 241 13.95 -17.72 19.34
N ARG A 242 13.81 -16.76 18.41
CA ARG A 242 13.91 -15.31 18.74
C ARG A 242 12.77 -14.89 19.70
N SER A 243 13.07 -14.91 21.00
CA SER A 243 12.20 -14.47 22.10
C SER A 243 12.66 -13.12 22.67
N ILE A 244 11.73 -12.35 23.22
CA ILE A 244 12.02 -11.09 23.89
C ILE A 244 12.98 -11.27 25.06
N LEU A 245 12.89 -12.39 25.78
CA LEU A 245 13.76 -12.71 26.91
C LEU A 245 15.21 -12.93 26.46
N GLN A 246 15.43 -13.51 25.28
CA GLN A 246 16.76 -13.71 24.73
C GLN A 246 17.40 -12.39 24.25
N LEU A 247 16.59 -11.47 23.70
CA LEU A 247 17.08 -10.14 23.32
C LEU A 247 17.54 -9.34 24.54
N PHE A 248 16.81 -9.41 25.66
CA PHE A 248 17.22 -8.77 26.91
C PHE A 248 18.42 -9.46 27.57
N ALA A 249 18.61 -10.76 27.38
CA ALA A 249 19.80 -11.48 27.87
C ALA A 249 21.08 -11.15 27.07
N GLN A 250 20.96 -10.71 25.81
CA GLN A 250 22.11 -10.28 25.00
C GLN A 250 22.61 -8.89 25.42
N THR A 251 21.72 -7.97 25.80
CA THR A 251 22.10 -6.61 26.22
C THR A 251 22.75 -6.55 27.60
N THR A 252 22.59 -7.57 28.44
CA THR A 252 23.25 -7.62 29.76
C THR A 252 24.72 -8.04 29.70
N ASN A 253 25.18 -8.64 28.61
CA ASN A 253 26.57 -9.09 28.46
C ASN A 253 27.48 -8.01 27.82
N ASP A 254 26.92 -7.03 27.12
CA ASP A 254 27.68 -5.94 26.46
C ASP A 254 28.04 -4.78 27.41
N CYS A 255 27.55 -4.79 28.65
CA CYS A 255 27.86 -3.77 29.66
C CYS A 255 28.95 -4.21 30.67
N THR A 256 29.70 -5.29 30.37
CA THR A 256 30.72 -5.85 31.28
C THR A 256 32.15 -5.92 30.71
N ASN A 257 32.47 -5.16 29.66
CA ASN A 257 33.85 -4.94 29.21
C ASN A 257 34.23 -3.46 29.29
#